data_AF-B3N7X4-F1
#
_entry.id   AF-B3N7X4-F1
#
_cell.length_a   1.000
_cell.length_b   1.000
_cell.length_c   1.000
_cell.angle_alpha   90.00
_cell.angle_beta   90.00
_cell.angle_gamma   90.00
#
_symmetry.space_group_name_H-M   'P 1'
#
loop_
_entity.id
_entity.type
_entity.pdbx_description
1 polymer ?
#
loop_
_entity_poly.entity_id
_entity_poly.type
_entity_poly.pdbx_seq_one_letter_code
_entity_poly.pdbx_strand_id
1 'polypeptide(L)'
;MYLSFPTIFLFFLYPVVAVIPQGVTIKEPKCWYVANPGPCDDFVKVWGYDYMTNRCIFFYYGGCGGNPNRFYTKEECLNTCRVYRPANRKKREGDFDEEEEEEEFEEDIDNWDKWDDWDKSEL
;
A
#
# COMPACT_ATOMS: atom_id res chain seq x y z
N MET A 1 -55.51 25.93 7.85
CA MET A 1 -54.68 24.79 7.38
C MET A 1 -53.23 25.24 7.30
N TYR A 2 -52.50 25.21 8.41
CA TYR A 2 -51.05 25.38 8.41
C TYR A 2 -50.48 24.18 9.17
N LEU A 3 -50.16 23.12 8.43
CA LEU A 3 -49.38 22.03 8.99
C LEU A 3 -47.95 22.56 9.14
N SER A 4 -47.48 22.56 10.38
CA SER A 4 -46.14 22.98 10.78
C SER A 4 -45.08 22.25 9.96
N PHE A 5 -44.39 23.01 9.10
CA PHE A 5 -43.29 22.55 8.26
C PHE A 5 -41.87 22.60 8.89
N PRO A 6 -41.60 22.60 10.23
CA PRO A 6 -40.21 22.67 10.68
C PRO A 6 -39.53 21.30 10.89
N THR A 7 -40.24 20.17 10.81
CA THR A 7 -39.62 18.85 11.12
C THR A 7 -39.10 18.11 9.90
N ILE A 8 -39.73 18.25 8.73
CA ILE A 8 -39.34 17.50 7.52
C ILE A 8 -38.02 18.02 6.93
N PHE A 9 -37.74 19.32 7.03
CA PHE A 9 -36.50 19.91 6.49
C PHE A 9 -35.22 19.52 7.26
N LEU A 10 -35.35 19.10 8.53
CA LEU A 10 -34.22 18.67 9.36
C LEU A 10 -33.80 17.20 9.09
N PHE A 11 -34.68 16.39 8.50
CA PHE A 11 -34.36 15.00 8.15
C PHE A 11 -33.60 14.84 6.83
N PHE A 12 -33.68 15.82 5.91
CA PHE A 12 -33.01 15.71 4.60
C PHE A 12 -31.57 16.26 4.56
N LEU A 13 -31.17 17.11 5.53
CA LEU A 13 -29.81 17.64 5.61
C LEU A 13 -28.86 16.80 6.47
N TYR A 14 -29.41 15.95 7.35
CA TYR A 14 -28.62 15.12 8.26
C TYR A 14 -27.96 13.88 7.62
N PRO A 15 -28.54 13.16 6.64
CA PRO A 15 -27.96 11.91 6.16
C PRO A 15 -26.79 12.10 5.17
N VAL A 16 -26.58 13.29 4.60
CA VAL A 16 -25.51 13.53 3.62
C VAL A 16 -24.14 13.72 4.28
N VAL A 17 -24.11 14.22 5.53
CA VAL A 17 -22.86 14.48 6.27
C VAL A 17 -22.22 13.18 6.80
N ALA A 18 -22.99 12.10 6.92
CA ALA A 18 -22.54 10.84 7.51
C ALA A 18 -21.86 9.85 6.54
N VAL A 19 -21.74 10.18 5.25
CA VAL A 19 -21.12 9.32 4.23
C VAL A 19 -19.72 9.81 3.87
N ILE A 20 -18.87 10.02 4.88
CA ILE A 20 -17.42 10.17 4.62
C ILE A 20 -16.85 8.74 4.63
N PRO A 21 -16.53 8.13 3.46
CA PRO A 21 -15.81 6.88 3.47
C PRO A 21 -14.49 7.12 4.20
N GLN A 22 -14.04 6.15 5.02
CA GLN A 22 -12.71 6.17 5.64
C GLN A 22 -11.65 6.01 4.54
N GLY A 23 -11.48 7.05 3.72
CA GLY A 23 -10.63 7.10 2.56
C GLY A 23 -9.17 7.14 2.98
N VAL A 24 -8.36 6.33 2.31
CA VAL A 24 -6.89 6.41 2.41
C VAL A 24 -6.48 7.81 1.92
N THR A 25 -5.93 8.63 2.81
CA THR A 25 -5.46 9.98 2.50
C THR A 25 -3.96 9.96 2.20
N ILE A 26 -3.58 9.99 0.93
CA ILE A 26 -2.17 10.05 0.52
C ILE A 26 -1.60 11.43 0.86
N LYS A 27 -0.46 11.44 1.58
CA LYS A 27 0.16 12.65 2.15
C LYS A 27 0.57 13.67 1.09
N GLU A 28 1.16 13.22 -0.02
CA GLU A 28 1.62 14.10 -1.09
C GLU A 28 0.96 13.77 -2.44
N PRO A 29 0.56 14.79 -3.23
CA PRO A 29 -0.06 14.58 -4.55
C PRO A 29 0.80 13.74 -5.50
N LYS A 30 2.13 13.85 -5.41
CA LYS A 30 3.05 13.11 -6.28
C LYS A 30 2.97 11.60 -6.11
N CYS A 31 2.55 11.12 -4.95
CA CYS A 31 2.42 9.71 -4.63
C CYS A 31 1.20 9.05 -5.32
N TRP A 32 0.35 9.82 -6.00
CA TRP A 32 -0.74 9.31 -6.85
C TRP A 32 -0.30 8.94 -8.26
N TYR A 33 0.87 9.41 -8.72
CA TYR A 33 1.32 9.08 -10.07
C TYR A 33 1.75 7.63 -10.15
N VAL A 34 1.45 6.96 -11.26
CA VAL A 34 1.99 5.63 -11.57
C VAL A 34 3.49 5.75 -11.86
N ALA A 35 4.31 4.78 -11.45
CA ALA A 35 5.73 4.75 -11.76
C ALA A 35 5.97 4.93 -13.27
N ASN A 36 6.82 5.90 -13.65
CA ASN A 36 7.06 6.26 -15.04
C ASN A 36 8.57 6.29 -15.33
N PRO A 37 9.10 5.33 -16.12
CA PRO A 37 10.50 5.29 -16.53
C PRO A 37 10.97 6.53 -17.31
N GLY A 38 10.06 7.24 -17.98
CA GLY A 38 10.41 8.28 -18.93
C GLY A 38 10.89 7.72 -20.28
N PRO A 39 11.25 8.60 -21.24
CA PRO A 39 11.55 8.20 -22.61
C PRO A 39 13.03 7.91 -22.90
N CYS A 40 13.93 8.11 -21.93
CA CYS A 40 15.36 7.86 -22.10
C CYS A 40 15.72 6.41 -21.71
N ASP A 41 16.92 5.96 -22.08
CA ASP A 41 17.33 4.54 -22.01
C ASP A 41 18.39 4.22 -20.93
N ASP A 42 18.48 5.03 -19.86
CA ASP A 42 19.28 4.66 -18.68
C ASP A 42 18.55 3.62 -17.81
N PHE A 43 19.31 2.94 -16.94
CA PHE A 43 18.78 1.93 -16.02
C PHE A 43 19.09 2.28 -14.58
N VAL A 44 18.47 3.34 -14.08
CA VAL A 44 18.64 3.77 -12.68
C VAL A 44 17.57 3.13 -11.81
N LYS A 45 17.97 2.23 -10.89
CA LYS A 45 17.06 1.66 -9.90
C LYS A 45 16.58 2.75 -8.94
N VAL A 46 15.26 2.96 -8.91
CA VAL A 46 14.59 3.95 -8.06
C VAL A 46 13.34 3.32 -7.43
N TRP A 47 12.74 4.01 -6.47
CA TRP A 47 11.52 3.60 -5.78
C TRP A 47 10.35 4.50 -6.16
N GLY A 48 9.16 3.93 -6.29
CA GLY A 48 7.89 4.64 -6.47
C GLY A 48 6.82 4.08 -5.53
N TYR A 49 5.91 4.93 -5.08
CA TYR A 49 4.82 4.51 -4.21
C TYR A 49 3.67 3.94 -5.03
N ASP A 50 3.26 2.73 -4.71
CA ASP A 50 2.03 2.12 -5.20
C ASP A 50 0.92 2.34 -4.18
N TYR A 51 0.02 3.27 -4.51
CA TYR A 51 -1.09 3.63 -3.63
C TYR A 51 -2.19 2.56 -3.54
N MET A 52 -2.23 1.61 -4.50
CA MET A 52 -3.20 0.51 -4.46
C MET A 52 -2.80 -0.51 -3.39
N THR A 53 -1.50 -0.79 -3.29
CA THR A 53 -0.93 -1.72 -2.30
C THR A 53 -0.44 -1.04 -1.03
N ASN A 54 -0.38 0.30 -1.01
CA ASN A 54 0.24 1.12 0.05
C ASN A 54 1.73 0.80 0.29
N ARG A 55 2.44 0.29 -0.72
CA ARG A 55 3.85 -0.12 -0.64
C ARG A 55 4.73 0.72 -1.55
N CYS A 56 6.02 0.79 -1.24
CA CYS A 56 7.02 1.33 -2.15
C CYS A 56 7.64 0.19 -2.96
N ILE A 57 7.55 0.26 -4.28
CA ILE A 57 8.09 -0.72 -5.22
C ILE A 57 9.25 -0.11 -6.01
N PHE A 58 10.22 -0.92 -6.44
CA PHE A 58 11.31 -0.43 -7.27
C PHE A 58 10.94 -0.49 -8.76
N PHE A 59 11.48 0.44 -9.56
CA PHE A 59 11.42 0.43 -11.02
C PHE A 59 12.70 1.03 -11.61
N TYR A 60 12.93 0.86 -12.91
CA TYR A 60 14.06 1.48 -13.62
C TYR A 60 13.62 2.81 -14.23
N TYR A 61 14.35 3.87 -13.89
CA TYR A 61 14.19 5.19 -14.48
C TYR A 61 15.21 5.40 -15.61
N GLY A 62 14.67 5.85 -16.74
CA GLY A 62 15.37 6.09 -18.00
C GLY A 62 16.36 7.25 -17.99
N GLY A 63 16.45 8.03 -16.90
CA GLY A 63 17.38 9.16 -16.77
C GLY A 63 16.76 10.52 -17.12
N CYS A 64 15.68 10.57 -17.90
CA CYS A 64 14.96 11.81 -18.21
C CYS A 64 13.43 11.68 -18.12
N GLY A 65 12.73 12.79 -17.88
CA GLY A 65 11.27 12.85 -17.86
C GLY A 65 10.63 12.06 -16.71
N GLY A 66 9.59 11.30 -17.03
CA GLY A 66 8.79 10.58 -16.04
C GLY A 66 7.94 11.51 -15.18
N ASN A 67 7.77 11.17 -13.91
CA ASN A 67 7.03 11.99 -12.93
C ASN A 67 7.71 11.97 -11.55
N PRO A 68 7.21 12.77 -10.58
CA PRO A 68 7.85 12.90 -9.27
C PRO A 68 7.57 11.75 -8.28
N ASN A 69 6.83 10.70 -8.65
CA ASN A 69 6.73 9.47 -7.83
C ASN A 69 7.99 8.62 -8.00
N ARG A 70 9.14 9.20 -7.62
CA ARG A 70 10.47 8.63 -7.82
C ARG A 70 11.40 9.07 -6.69
N PHE A 71 11.95 8.09 -5.99
CA PHE A 71 12.80 8.26 -4.81
C PHE A 71 14.05 7.39 -4.93
N TYR A 72 15.16 7.79 -4.32
CA TYR A 72 16.39 7.00 -4.40
C TYR A 72 16.43 5.87 -3.36
N THR A 73 15.67 5.99 -2.27
CA THR A 73 15.59 4.97 -1.22
C THR A 73 14.14 4.58 -0.91
N LYS A 74 13.96 3.34 -0.43
CA LYS A 74 12.65 2.84 0.03
C LYS A 74 12.12 3.70 1.18
N GLU A 75 13.01 4.09 2.09
CA GLU A 75 12.68 4.92 3.25
C GLU A 75 12.16 6.30 2.85
N GLU A 76 12.82 6.97 1.90
CA GLU A 76 12.37 8.26 1.39
C GLU A 76 10.96 8.17 0.79
N CYS A 77 10.72 7.13 -0.01
CA CYS A 77 9.39 6.85 -0.56
C CYS A 77 8.34 6.66 0.54
N LEU A 78 8.63 5.84 1.57
CA LEU A 78 7.68 5.58 2.66
C LEU A 78 7.42 6.83 3.51
N ASN A 79 8.45 7.57 3.89
CA ASN A 79 8.32 8.80 4.70
C ASN A 79 7.52 9.90 3.98
N THR A 80 7.59 9.89 2.65
CA THR A 80 6.88 10.83 1.79
C THR A 80 5.43 10.40 1.57
N CYS A 81 5.19 9.13 1.25
CA CYS A 81 3.92 8.69 0.67
C CYS A 81 3.07 7.81 1.58
N ARG A 82 3.65 7.09 2.55
CA ARG A 82 2.93 6.12 3.36
C ARG A 82 1.84 6.81 4.18
N VAL A 83 0.62 6.31 4.06
CA VAL A 83 -0.52 6.75 4.87
C VAL A 83 -0.54 5.96 6.16
N TYR A 84 -0.29 6.61 7.29
CA TYR A 84 -0.44 5.97 8.59
C TYR A 84 -1.92 5.91 8.97
N ARG A 85 -2.45 4.70 9.21
CA ARG A 85 -3.73 4.55 9.90
C ARG A 85 -3.44 4.55 11.40
N PRO A 86 -3.96 5.51 12.18
CA PRO A 86 -3.72 5.54 13.62
C PRO A 86 -4.26 4.26 14.29
N ALA A 87 -3.48 3.72 15.23
CA ALA A 87 -3.73 2.47 15.97
C ALA A 87 -5.06 2.44 16.78
N ASN A 88 -5.80 3.55 16.82
CA ASN A 88 -7.17 3.60 17.38
C ASN A 88 -8.24 2.95 16.48
N ARG A 89 -7.84 2.34 15.36
CA ARG A 89 -8.72 1.42 14.64
C ARG A 89 -8.81 0.14 15.46
N LYS A 90 -10.00 -0.22 15.96
CA LYS A 90 -10.25 -1.55 16.55
C LYS A 90 -9.67 -2.60 15.60
N LYS A 91 -8.63 -3.32 16.02
CA LYS A 91 -8.03 -4.44 15.28
C LYS A 91 -9.18 -5.37 14.92
N ARG A 92 -9.55 -5.44 13.64
CA ARG A 92 -10.51 -6.44 13.18
C ARG A 92 -9.70 -7.73 13.03
N GLU A 93 -10.28 -8.82 13.49
CA GLU A 93 -9.72 -10.17 13.42
C GLU A 93 -9.20 -10.42 11.98
N GLY A 94 -7.88 -10.58 11.81
CA GLY A 94 -7.23 -10.79 10.51
C GLY A 94 -6.32 -9.68 9.96
N ASP A 95 -5.93 -8.66 10.75
CA ASP A 95 -4.81 -7.76 10.40
C ASP A 95 -3.50 -8.46 10.77
N PHE A 96 -2.88 -9.13 9.79
CA PHE A 96 -1.62 -9.86 9.91
C PHE A 96 -0.47 -8.84 9.77
N ASP A 97 0.34 -8.73 10.81
CA ASP A 97 1.41 -7.75 10.86
C ASP A 97 2.56 -8.26 9.95
N GLU A 98 3.01 -7.42 9.01
CA GLU A 98 4.03 -7.72 7.98
C GLU A 98 5.40 -8.13 8.58
N GLU A 99 5.58 -7.92 9.89
CA GLU A 99 6.75 -8.33 10.68
C GLU A 99 6.72 -9.84 11.02
N GLU A 100 5.55 -10.50 11.00
CA GLU A 100 5.43 -11.95 11.24
C GLU A 100 5.79 -12.79 9.98
N GLU A 101 5.71 -12.24 8.76
CA GLU A 101 6.10 -12.97 7.51
C GLU A 101 7.62 -13.17 7.39
N GLU A 102 8.45 -12.30 7.97
CA GLU A 102 9.91 -12.43 7.88
C GLU A 102 10.47 -13.48 8.87
N GLU A 103 9.80 -13.71 10.00
CA GLU A 103 10.20 -14.75 10.98
C GLU A 103 9.78 -16.17 10.55
N GLU A 104 8.68 -16.33 9.79
CA GLU A 104 8.23 -17.64 9.27
C GLU A 104 9.15 -18.17 8.14
N PHE A 105 9.82 -17.29 7.39
CA PHE A 105 10.66 -17.69 6.25
C PHE A 105 12.06 -18.20 6.67
N GLU A 106 12.55 -17.84 7.86
CA GLU A 106 13.88 -18.28 8.33
C GLU A 106 13.88 -19.69 8.94
N GLU A 107 12.75 -20.17 9.49
CA GLU A 107 12.69 -21.52 10.10
C GLU A 107 12.68 -22.68 9.08
N ASP A 108 12.33 -22.42 7.82
CA ASP A 108 12.19 -23.46 6.79
C ASP A 108 13.48 -23.74 5.98
N ILE A 109 14.51 -22.92 6.10
CA ILE A 109 15.79 -23.11 5.38
C ILE A 109 16.69 -24.16 6.04
N ASP A 110 16.56 -24.40 7.35
CA ASP A 110 17.43 -25.31 8.10
C ASP A 110 16.95 -26.78 8.14
N ASN A 111 15.97 -27.15 7.31
CA ASN A 111 15.50 -28.54 7.19
C ASN A 111 15.98 -29.23 5.89
N TRP A 112 17.29 -29.23 5.67
CA TRP A 112 17.94 -29.94 4.55
C TRP A 112 17.93 -31.48 4.78
N ASP A 113 17.61 -32.00 5.96
CA ASP A 113 17.58 -33.46 6.21
C ASP A 113 16.51 -34.25 5.42
N LYS A 114 15.69 -33.59 4.59
CA LYS A 114 14.57 -34.21 3.85
C LYS A 114 14.77 -34.40 2.34
N TRP A 115 15.88 -33.92 1.76
CA TRP A 115 16.06 -33.92 0.31
C TRP A 115 17.02 -35.00 -0.21
N ASP A 116 17.49 -35.92 0.63
CA ASP A 116 18.40 -37.00 0.24
C ASP A 116 17.72 -38.35 -0.10
N ASP A 117 16.38 -38.38 -0.25
CA ASP A 117 15.63 -39.64 -0.43
C ASP A 117 14.97 -39.83 -1.81
N TRP A 118 15.22 -38.95 -2.79
CA TRP A 118 14.60 -39.03 -4.13
C TRP A 118 15.41 -39.82 -5.18
N ASP A 119 16.51 -40.48 -4.80
CA ASP A 119 17.39 -41.19 -5.74
C ASP A 119 17.37 -42.73 -5.61
N LYS A 120 16.31 -43.31 -5.01
CA LYS A 120 16.19 -44.77 -4.82
C LYS A 120 14.92 -45.43 -5.39
N SER A 121 14.10 -44.75 -6.19
CA SER A 121 12.93 -45.37 -6.82
C SER A 121 13.14 -45.90 -8.24
N GLU A 122 14.37 -45.89 -8.76
CA GLU A 122 14.71 -46.54 -10.03
C GLU A 122 15.95 -47.43 -9.89
N LEU A 123 15.78 -48.63 -9.30
CA LEU A 123 16.57 -49.85 -9.58
C LEU A 123 15.90 -51.10 -8.98
#